data_AF-A0A2P8WG91-F1
#
_entry.id   AF-A0A2P8WG91-F1
#
_cell.length_a   1.000
_cell.length_b   1.000
_cell.length_c   1.000
_cell.angle_alpha   90.00
_cell.angle_beta   90.00
_cell.angle_gamma   90.00
#
_symmetry.space_group_name_H-M   'P 1'
#
loop_
_entity.id
_entity.type
_entity.pdbx_description
1 polymer ?
#
loop_
_entity_poly.entity_id
_entity_poly.type
_entity_poly.pdbx_seq_one_letter_code
_entity_poly.pdbx_strand_id
1 'polypeptide(L)' 'MVIERNVWIGTNVIILSGVTIGEGAIVGAGALITKSIPALAIVGNHHPRIIKYRDKDHYKLLEEKRAYGGISGRPIEY' A
#
# COMPACT_ATOMS: atom_id res chain seq x y z
N MET A 1 -9.53 -11.22 3.49
CA MET A 1 -8.80 -10.13 2.79
C MET A 1 -7.35 -10.51 2.74
N VAL A 2 -6.60 -9.99 1.77
CA VAL A 2 -5.15 -10.18 1.69
C VAL A 2 -4.49 -8.82 1.56
N ILE A 3 -3.47 -8.57 2.36
CA ILE A 3 -2.63 -7.37 2.30
C ILE A 3 -1.23 -7.86 1.98
N GLU A 4 -0.73 -7.54 0.79
CA GLU A 4 0.59 -7.97 0.34
C GLU A 4 1.71 -7.13 1.00
N ARG A 5 2.97 -7.41 0.63
CA ARG A 5 4.13 -6.73 1.22
C ARG A 5 4.13 -5.23 0.92
N ASN A 6 4.74 -4.47 1.83
CA ASN A 6 5.02 -3.04 1.66
C ASN A 6 3.79 -2.16 1.34
N VAL A 7 2.59 -2.63 1.69
CA VAL A 7 1.37 -1.83 1.57
C VAL A 7 1.35 -0.78 2.66
N TRP A 8 1.05 0.47 2.28
CA TRP A 8 0.83 1.55 3.23
C TRP A 8 -0.67 1.87 3.34
N ILE A 9 -1.20 1.79 4.56
CA ILE A 9 -2.61 2.04 4.86
C ILE A 9 -2.69 3.29 5.74
N GLY A 10 -3.38 4.31 5.25
CA GLY A 10 -3.66 5.53 5.98
C GLY A 10 -4.63 5.30 7.15
N THR A 11 -4.76 6.31 8.00
CA THR A 11 -5.69 6.29 9.12
C THR A 11 -7.15 6.13 8.66
N ASN A 12 -7.96 5.42 9.45
CA ASN A 12 -9.40 5.30 9.28
C ASN A 12 -9.83 4.76 7.90
N VAL A 13 -9.08 3.79 7.37
CA VAL A 13 -9.44 3.08 6.12
C VAL A 13 -10.35 1.91 6.45
N ILE A 14 -11.40 1.73 5.65
CA ILE A 14 -12.29 0.57 5.72
C ILE A 14 -12.05 -0.32 4.50
N ILE A 15 -11.72 -1.59 4.74
CA ILE A 15 -11.46 -2.58 3.68
C ILE A 15 -12.50 -3.70 3.77
N LEU A 16 -13.28 -3.91 2.71
CA LEU A 16 -14.29 -4.96 2.68
C LEU A 16 -13.65 -6.35 2.52
N SER A 17 -14.36 -7.39 2.97
CA SER A 17 -13.91 -8.77 2.80
C SER A 17 -13.82 -9.18 1.32
N GLY A 18 -12.98 -10.17 1.02
CA GLY A 18 -12.78 -10.68 -0.35
C GLY A 18 -11.86 -9.84 -1.24
N VAL A 19 -11.35 -8.70 -0.77
CA VAL A 19 -10.40 -7.88 -1.55
C VAL A 19 -8.95 -8.22 -1.24
N THR A 20 -8.09 -8.00 -2.24
CA THR A 20 -6.63 -8.08 -2.14
C THR A 20 -6.04 -6.69 -2.37
N ILE A 21 -5.14 -6.26 -1.49
CA ILE A 21 -4.33 -5.05 -1.67
C ILE A 21 -2.95 -5.48 -2.15
N GLY A 22 -2.64 -5.19 -3.41
CA GLY A 22 -1.42 -5.62 -4.07
C GLY A 22 -0.15 -4.98 -3.50
N GLU A 23 0.98 -5.63 -3.74
CA GLU A 23 2.28 -5.28 -3.19
C GLU A 23 2.64 -3.81 -3.44
N GLY A 24 3.11 -3.14 -2.40
CA GLY A 24 3.56 -1.76 -2.47
C GLY A 24 2.46 -0.73 -2.71
N ALA A 25 1.17 -1.13 -2.71
CA ALA A 25 0.06 -0.20 -2.88
C ALA A 25 -0.06 0.78 -1.70
N ILE A 26 -0.61 1.96 -1.98
CA ILE A 26 -0.84 3.01 -1.00
C ILE A 26 -2.34 3.30 -0.93
N VAL A 27 -2.91 3.20 0.27
CA VAL A 27 -4.30 3.52 0.55
C VAL A 27 -4.36 4.79 1.39
N GLY A 28 -4.85 5.88 0.81
CA GLY A 28 -5.03 7.15 1.49
C GLY A 28 -6.01 7.07 2.67
N ALA A 29 -5.84 7.97 3.65
CA ALA A 29 -6.69 8.02 4.83
C ALA A 29 -8.18 8.19 4.49
N GLY A 30 -9.06 7.59 5.29
CA GLY A 30 -10.51 7.67 5.11
C GLY A 30 -11.07 6.92 3.89
N ALA A 31 -10.27 6.12 3.19
CA ALA A 31 -10.72 5.39 2.00
C ALA A 31 -11.63 4.20 2.36
N LEU A 32 -12.63 3.95 1.50
CA LEU A 32 -13.46 2.74 1.53
C LEU A 32 -13.07 1.84 0.35
N ILE A 33 -12.46 0.70 0.63
CA ILE A 33 -11.97 -0.25 -0.37
C ILE A 33 -13.00 -1.37 -0.59
N THR A 34 -13.64 -1.31 -1.76
CA THR A 34 -14.68 -2.28 -2.18
C THR A 34 -14.22 -3.24 -3.27
N LYS A 35 -13.03 -3.02 -3.86
CA LYS A 35 -12.45 -3.83 -4.92
C LYS A 35 -10.96 -4.02 -4.67
N SER A 36 -10.39 -5.10 -5.17
CA SER A 36 -8.95 -5.37 -5.09
C SER A 36 -8.14 -4.25 -5.75
N ILE A 37 -7.02 -3.90 -5.13
CA ILE A 37 -6.15 -2.81 -5.54
C ILE A 37 -4.89 -3.40 -6.20
N PRO A 38 -4.51 -2.97 -7.41
CA PRO A 38 -3.30 -3.46 -8.07
C PRO A 38 -2.02 -3.10 -7.30
N ALA A 39 -0.96 -3.87 -7.54
CA ALA A 39 0.37 -3.56 -7.00
C ALA A 39 0.81 -2.15 -7.42
N LEU A 40 1.51 -1.47 -6.50
CA LEU A 40 2.02 -0.10 -6.66
C LEU A 40 0.95 0.98 -6.91
N ALA A 41 -0.35 0.65 -6.90
CA ALA A 41 -1.40 1.64 -7.08
C ALA A 41 -1.52 2.53 -5.83
N ILE A 42 -1.73 3.83 -6.06
CA ILE A 42 -2.03 4.82 -5.04
C ILE A 42 -3.50 5.16 -5.16
N VAL A 43 -4.29 4.81 -4.14
CA VAL A 43 -5.74 5.02 -4.10
C VAL A 43 -6.11 5.94 -2.94
N GLY A 44 -7.21 6.67 -3.09
CA GLY A 44 -7.75 7.50 -2.03
C GLY A 44 -9.20 7.88 -2.29
N ASN A 45 -9.82 8.54 -1.30
CA ASN A 45 -11.23 8.96 -1.27
C ASN A 45 -12.26 7.85 -1.01
N HIS A 46 -13.51 8.25 -0.80
CA HIS A 46 -14.67 7.36 -0.80
C HIS A 46 -14.91 6.87 -2.25
N HIS A 47 -14.88 5.55 -2.45
CA HIS A 47 -14.68 4.85 -3.73
C HIS A 47 -13.22 4.82 -4.20
N PRO A 48 -12.60 3.62 -4.31
CA PRO A 48 -11.19 3.49 -4.62
C PRO A 48 -10.95 3.87 -6.08
N ARG A 49 -10.60 5.13 -6.31
CA ARG A 49 -10.03 5.59 -7.58
C ARG A 49 -8.52 5.54 -7.48
N ILE A 50 -7.89 4.95 -8.48
CA ILE A 50 -6.44 5.00 -8.64
C ILE A 50 -6.07 6.43 -9.02
N ILE A 51 -5.35 7.11 -8.14
CA ILE A 51 -4.85 8.48 -8.31
C ILE A 51 -3.60 8.44 -9.20
N LYS A 52 -2.70 7.50 -8.90
CA LYS A 52 -1.45 7.28 -9.62
C LYS A 52 -0.92 5.87 -9.33
N TYR A 53 0.12 5.47 -10.03
CA TYR A 53 1.00 4.37 -9.62
C TYR A 53 2.31 4.92 -9.06
N ARG A 54 2.93 4.19 -8.14
CA ARG A 54 4.30 4.44 -7.69
C ARG A 54 5.26 4.20 -8.84
N ASP A 55 6.40 4.88 -8.79
CA ASP A 55 7.51 4.60 -9.69
C ASP A 55 8.09 3.21 -9.40
N LYS A 56 8.11 2.35 -10.42
CA LYS A 56 8.46 0.93 -10.27
C LYS A 56 9.94 0.72 -10.00
N ASP A 57 10.80 1.52 -10.62
CA ASP A 57 12.25 1.39 -10.49
C ASP A 57 12.72 1.92 -9.14
N HIS A 58 12.14 3.03 -8.69
CA HIS A 58 12.33 3.56 -7.34
C HIS A 58 11.84 2.58 -6.27
N TYR A 59 10.71 1.91 -6.48
CA TYR A 59 10.22 0.88 -5.55
C TYR A 59 11.21 -0.28 -5.43
N LYS A 60 11.67 -0.84 -6.56
CA LYS A 60 12.64 -1.93 -6.58
C LYS A 60 13.96 -1.55 -5.91
N LEU A 61 14.46 -0.34 -6.19
CA LEU A 61 15.69 0.17 -5.58
C LEU A 61 15.58 0.20 -4.04
N LEU A 62 14.44 0.61 -3.50
CA LEU A 62 14.22 0.66 -2.06
C LEU A 62 14.04 -0.74 -1.45
N GLU A 63 13.41 -1.66 -2.18
CA GLU A 63 13.28 -3.06 -1.78
C GLU A 63 14.65 -3.74 -1.73
N GLU A 64 15.50 -3.55 -2.74
CA GLU A 64 16.89 -4.05 -2.78
C GLU A 64 17.72 -3.50 -1.61
N LYS A 65 17.52 -2.23 -1.26
CA LYS A 65 18.14 -1.60 -0.10
C LYS A 65 17.53 -2.02 1.24
N ARG A 66 16.50 -2.87 1.24
CA ARG A 66 15.72 -3.27 2.43
C ARG A 66 15.26 -2.06 3.24
N ALA A 67 14.87 -1.00 2.53
CA ALA A 67 14.47 0.28 3.11
C ALA A 67 12.99 0.33 3.53
N TYR A 68 12.22 -0.72 3.26
CA TYR A 68 10.84 -0.85 3.71
C TYR A 68 10.74 -1.64 5.02
N GLY A 69 9.67 -1.35 5.78
CA GLY A 69 9.48 -1.86 7.14
C GLY A 69 10.16 -1.00 8.18
N GLY A 70 10.04 -1.38 9.46
CA GLY A 70 10.73 -0.67 10.53
C GLY A 70 9.94 0.35 11.34
N ILE A 71 10.68 1.10 12.16
CA ILE A 71 10.26 2.39 12.70
C ILE A 71 10.95 3.47 11.85
N SER A 72 10.18 4.39 11.27
CA SER A 72 10.69 5.48 10.43
C SER A 72 11.51 5.03 9.20
N GLY A 73 11.17 3.88 8.59
CA GLY A 73 11.83 3.38 7.37
C GLY A 73 13.19 2.71 7.60
N ARG A 74 13.48 2.31 8.84
CA ARG A 74 14.68 1.52 9.19
C ARG A 74 14.25 0.17 9.74
N PRO A 75 14.72 -0.96 9.18
CA PRO A 75 14.38 -2.29 9.67
C PRO A 75 14.46 -2.40 11.20
N ILE A 76 13.46 -3.04 11.81
CA ILE A 76 13.50 -3.33 13.24
C ILE A 76 14.48 -4.49 13.41
N GLU A 77 15.63 -4.24 14.02
CA GLU A 77 16.51 -5.31 14.49
C GLU A 77 15.89 -5.87 15.78
N TYR A 78 15.59 -7.18 15.78
CA TYR A 78 15.14 -7.92 16.96
C TYR A 78 16.34 -8.56 17.66
#